data_AF-A0A661MI96-F1
#
_entry.id   AF-A0A661MI96-F1
#
_cell.length_a   1.000
_cell.length_b   1.000
_cell.length_c   1.000
_cell.angle_alpha   90.00
_cell.angle_beta   90.00
_cell.angle_gamma   90.00
#
_symmetry.space_group_name_H-M   'P 1'
#
loop_
_entity.id
_entity.type
_entity.pdbx_description
1 polymer ?
#
loop_
_entity_poly.entity_id
_entity_poly.type
_entity_poly.pdbx_seq_one_letter_code
_entity_poly.pdbx_strand_id
1 'polypeptide(L)'
;MQGQLAVDDGLILKKGTINMVFKFRYESLLNYRRHLKEVAQVELARSMEQLAVAKETLESLTAEYDKATLGFATRLRQGITAQRLQDFSSYLSRLKEEISQKALEVAEWEEFVEKKRSALLEKDREFKIIDKLRDKDFERWVAEQESREQKALSEMAILRHGRSFR
;
A
#
# COMPACT_ATOMS: atom_id res chain seq x y z
N MET A 1 9.87 -26.68 22.56
CA MET A 1 10.06 -25.22 22.75
C MET A 1 8.81 -24.53 22.25
N GLN A 2 8.03 -23.97 23.17
CA GLN A 2 6.89 -23.09 22.90
C GLN A 2 7.39 -21.67 22.57
N GLY A 3 6.54 -20.88 21.92
CA GLY A 3 6.71 -19.46 21.64
C GLY A 3 5.75 -18.99 20.55
N GLN A 4 4.43 -19.12 20.77
CA GLN A 4 3.50 -18.03 21.15
C GLN A 4 3.19 -17.04 20.00
N LEU A 5 2.08 -17.31 19.30
CA LEU A 5 1.24 -16.29 18.65
C LEU A 5 0.31 -15.73 19.73
N ALA A 6 0.30 -14.42 19.92
CA ALA A 6 -0.67 -13.74 20.77
C ALA A 6 -1.28 -12.58 19.98
N VAL A 7 -2.42 -12.85 19.34
CA VAL A 7 -3.44 -11.83 19.06
C VAL A 7 -4.78 -12.54 19.18
N ASP A 8 -5.40 -12.43 20.35
CA ASP A 8 -6.84 -12.61 20.50
C ASP A 8 -7.26 -11.99 21.85
N ASP A 9 -7.24 -10.66 21.91
CA ASP A 9 -7.93 -9.91 22.96
C ASP A 9 -9.43 -9.88 22.63
N GLY A 10 -10.03 -11.06 22.68
CA GLY A 10 -11.48 -11.25 22.75
C GLY A 10 -11.91 -11.22 24.21
N LEU A 11 -12.42 -10.08 24.68
CA LEU A 11 -13.11 -9.98 25.96
C LEU A 11 -14.39 -10.84 25.94
N ILE A 12 -14.32 -12.05 26.48
CA ILE A 12 -15.48 -12.90 26.75
C ILE A 12 -16.07 -12.51 28.10
N LEU A 13 -17.27 -11.92 28.11
CA LEU A 13 -18.06 -11.69 29.33
C LEU A 13 -19.41 -12.44 29.28
N LYS A 14 -19.78 -12.96 30.45
CA LYS A 14 -20.74 -14.04 30.76
C LYS A 14 -22.15 -13.92 30.17
N LYS A 15 -22.73 -15.10 29.87
CA LYS A 15 -24.14 -15.35 29.51
C LYS A 15 -25.11 -14.65 30.49
N GLY A 16 -25.91 -13.71 29.99
CA GLY A 16 -27.03 -13.11 30.72
C GLY A 16 -27.35 -11.65 30.38
N THR A 17 -26.42 -10.90 29.79
CA THR A 17 -26.59 -9.45 29.51
C THR A 17 -26.84 -9.24 28.02
N ILE A 18 -27.82 -8.42 27.65
CA ILE A 18 -28.02 -7.96 26.27
C ILE A 18 -26.72 -7.29 25.84
N ASN A 19 -25.97 -7.99 24.99
CA ASN A 19 -24.63 -7.64 24.56
C ASN A 19 -24.74 -6.39 23.67
N MET A 20 -24.60 -5.19 24.25
CA MET A 20 -24.52 -3.97 23.46
C MET A 20 -23.13 -3.92 22.84
N VAL A 21 -23.00 -4.57 21.67
CA VAL A 21 -21.83 -4.44 20.81
C VAL A 21 -21.94 -3.12 20.06
N PHE A 22 -20.85 -2.34 20.02
CA PHE A 22 -20.78 -1.12 19.22
C PHE A 22 -21.06 -1.43 17.75
N LYS A 23 -21.93 -0.62 17.12
CA LYS A 23 -22.26 -0.74 15.70
C LYS A 23 -22.06 0.60 15.02
N PHE A 24 -21.02 0.69 14.21
CA PHE A 24 -20.81 1.87 13.39
C PHE A 24 -21.71 1.86 12.16
N ARG A 25 -22.44 2.96 11.95
CA ARG A 25 -23.43 3.07 10.88
C ARG A 25 -22.83 2.97 9.46
N TYR A 26 -21.55 3.30 9.32
CA TYR A 26 -20.86 3.34 8.03
C TYR A 26 -19.83 2.22 7.85
N GLU A 27 -20.00 1.09 8.53
CA GLU A 27 -19.06 -0.04 8.49
C GLU A 27 -18.79 -0.53 7.06
N SER A 28 -19.84 -0.66 6.22
CA SER A 28 -19.69 -1.05 4.81
C SER A 28 -18.85 -0.04 4.01
N LEU A 29 -19.02 1.25 4.27
CA LEU A 29 -18.25 2.31 3.60
C LEU A 29 -16.79 2.32 4.08
N LEU A 30 -16.55 2.10 5.38
CA LEU A 30 -15.22 1.96 5.96
C LEU A 30 -14.46 0.80 5.30
N ASN A 31 -15.10 -0.36 5.20
CA ASN A 31 -14.53 -1.55 4.57
C ASN A 31 -14.27 -1.33 3.08
N TYR A 32 -15.20 -0.71 2.36
CA TYR A 32 -15.00 -0.37 0.96
C TYR A 32 -13.80 0.57 0.75
N ARG A 33 -13.68 1.63 1.54
CA ARG A 33 -12.54 2.56 1.44
C ARG A 33 -11.21 1.92 1.83
N ARG A 34 -11.21 1.01 2.81
CA ARG A 34 -10.05 0.20 3.16
C ARG A 34 -9.60 -0.64 1.96
N HIS A 35 -10.55 -1.33 1.33
CA HIS A 35 -10.26 -2.13 0.15
C HIS A 35 -9.70 -1.29 -1.01
N LEU A 36 -10.27 -0.12 -1.29
CA LEU A 36 -9.74 0.79 -2.32
C LEU A 36 -8.30 1.23 -2.03
N LYS A 37 -7.98 1.51 -0.75
CA LYS A 37 -6.60 1.80 -0.34
C LYS A 37 -5.68 0.62 -0.57
N GLU A 38 -6.08 -0.59 -0.19
CA GLU A 38 -5.29 -1.82 -0.40
C GLU A 38 -5.04 -2.08 -1.89
N VAL A 39 -6.06 -1.92 -2.74
CA VAL A 39 -5.92 -2.03 -4.20
C VAL A 39 -4.91 -1.01 -4.72
N ALA A 40 -4.99 0.26 -4.29
CA ALA A 40 -4.04 1.29 -4.71
C ALA A 40 -2.60 0.99 -4.24
N GLN A 41 -2.41 0.35 -3.08
CA GLN A 41 -1.10 -0.11 -2.61
C GLN A 41 -0.53 -1.20 -3.51
N VAL A 42 -1.34 -2.20 -3.87
CA VAL A 42 -0.93 -3.28 -4.78
C VAL A 42 -0.57 -2.73 -6.15
N GLU A 43 -1.38 -1.81 -6.69
CA GLU A 43 -1.11 -1.19 -7.99
C GLU A 43 0.20 -0.38 -8.00
N LEU A 44 0.49 0.36 -6.92
CA LEU A 44 1.75 1.09 -6.78
C LEU A 44 2.94 0.12 -6.69
N ALA A 45 2.83 -0.95 -5.90
CA ALA A 45 3.89 -1.94 -5.79
C ALA A 45 4.19 -2.58 -7.17
N ARG A 46 3.14 -2.90 -7.92
CA ARG A 46 3.26 -3.48 -9.27
C ARG A 46 3.93 -2.53 -10.26
N SER A 47 3.58 -1.24 -10.26
CA SER A 47 4.24 -0.27 -11.14
C SER A 47 5.70 -0.02 -10.75
N MET A 48 6.03 -0.05 -9.46
CA MET A 48 7.42 0.04 -9.00
C MET A 48 8.27 -1.16 -9.43
N GLU A 49 7.69 -2.37 -9.41
CA GLU A 49 8.35 -3.58 -9.93
C GLU A 49 8.64 -3.47 -11.42
N GLN A 50 7.65 -3.04 -12.23
CA GLN A 50 7.85 -2.85 -13.67
C GLN A 50 8.90 -1.77 -13.97
N LEU A 51 8.90 -0.67 -13.21
CA LEU A 51 9.93 0.36 -13.32
C LEU A 51 11.34 -0.21 -13.03
N ALA A 52 11.48 -1.05 -12.00
CA ALA A 52 12.75 -1.67 -11.66
C ALA A 52 13.26 -2.58 -12.79
N VAL A 53 12.39 -3.43 -13.35
CA VAL A 53 12.72 -4.31 -14.47
C VAL A 53 13.12 -3.50 -15.72
N ALA A 54 12.39 -2.42 -16.03
CA ALA A 54 12.71 -1.56 -17.16
C ALA A 54 14.09 -0.88 -16.99
N LYS A 55 14.40 -0.40 -15.78
CA LYS A 55 15.69 0.21 -15.45
C LYS A 55 16.85 -0.79 -15.54
N GLU A 56 16.69 -1.99 -15.00
CA GLU A 56 17.69 -3.06 -15.08
C GLU A 56 17.96 -3.46 -16.54
N THR A 57 16.90 -3.56 -17.35
CA THR A 57 17.03 -3.85 -18.79
C THR A 57 17.79 -2.75 -19.52
N LEU A 58 17.48 -1.48 -19.24
CA LEU A 58 18.18 -0.33 -19.82
C LEU A 58 19.66 -0.29 -19.43
N GLU A 59 19.97 -0.58 -18.17
CA GLU A 59 21.35 -0.68 -17.67
C GLU A 59 22.11 -1.79 -18.40
N SER A 60 21.51 -2.98 -18.55
CA SER A 60 22.11 -4.09 -19.28
C SER A 60 22.39 -3.74 -20.75
N LEU A 61 21.44 -3.12 -21.45
CA LEU A 61 21.62 -2.71 -22.85
C LEU A 61 22.72 -1.65 -22.99
N THR A 62 22.78 -0.70 -22.06
CA THR A 62 23.81 0.34 -22.04
C THR A 62 25.21 -0.27 -21.81
N ALA A 63 25.33 -1.20 -20.85
CA ALA A 63 26.56 -1.91 -20.59
C ALA A 63 27.00 -2.78 -21.79
N GLU A 64 26.05 -3.41 -22.50
CA GLU A 64 26.32 -4.15 -23.73
C GLU A 64 26.85 -3.22 -24.84
N TYR A 65 26.21 -2.07 -25.04
CA TYR A 65 26.65 -1.05 -26.00
C TYR A 65 28.08 -0.55 -25.72
N ASP A 66 28.39 -0.25 -24.45
CA ASP A 66 29.72 0.20 -24.05
C ASP A 66 30.78 -0.89 -24.27
N LYS A 67 30.47 -2.13 -23.91
CA LYS A 67 31.34 -3.29 -24.14
C LYS A 67 31.57 -3.53 -25.63
N ALA A 68 30.52 -3.45 -26.44
CA ALA A 68 30.61 -3.60 -27.89
C ALA A 68 31.51 -2.52 -28.50
N THR A 69 31.33 -1.27 -28.08
CA THR A 69 32.10 -0.12 -28.54
C THR A 69 33.58 -0.24 -28.17
N LEU A 70 33.89 -0.60 -26.92
CA LEU A 70 35.26 -0.83 -26.45
C LEU A 70 35.94 -1.99 -27.19
N GLY A 71 35.26 -3.13 -27.31
CA GLY A 71 35.79 -4.31 -27.99
C GLY A 71 36.08 -4.04 -29.47
N PHE A 72 35.27 -3.20 -30.11
CA PHE A 72 35.50 -2.79 -31.48
C PHE A 72 36.66 -1.82 -31.66
N ALA A 73 36.80 -0.83 -30.77
CA ALA A 73 37.94 0.09 -30.78
C ALA A 73 39.29 -0.65 -30.68
N THR A 74 39.32 -1.80 -30.00
CA THR A 74 40.51 -2.68 -29.98
C THR A 74 40.74 -3.40 -31.30
N ARG A 75 39.68 -3.94 -31.93
CA ARG A 75 39.77 -4.64 -33.23
C ARG A 75 40.12 -3.69 -34.38
N LEU A 76 39.63 -2.46 -34.34
CA LEU A 76 39.94 -1.43 -35.33
C LEU A 76 41.45 -1.15 -35.42
N ARG A 77 42.15 -1.16 -34.27
CA ARG A 77 43.60 -0.99 -34.18
C ARG A 77 44.41 -2.16 -34.75
N GLN A 78 43.79 -3.34 -34.90
CA GLN A 78 44.44 -4.57 -35.40
C GLN A 78 44.20 -4.79 -36.91
N GLY A 79 43.43 -3.93 -37.57
CA GLY A 79 43.01 -4.09 -38.96
C GLY A 79 41.76 -4.95 -39.09
N ILE A 80 40.77 -4.46 -39.84
CA ILE A 80 39.44 -5.05 -39.98
C ILE A 80 38.94 -4.85 -41.41
N THR A 81 38.20 -5.84 -41.93
CA THR A 81 37.57 -5.78 -43.24
C THR A 81 36.38 -4.81 -43.27
N ALA A 82 36.11 -4.19 -44.41
CA ALA A 82 34.98 -3.27 -44.59
C ALA A 82 33.62 -3.92 -44.23
N GLN A 83 33.41 -5.20 -44.58
CA GLN A 83 32.19 -5.92 -44.22
C GLN A 83 31.96 -5.99 -42.70
N ARG A 84 33.00 -6.36 -41.94
CA ARG A 84 32.90 -6.44 -40.46
C ARG A 84 32.66 -5.08 -39.82
N LEU A 85 33.17 -4.01 -40.42
CA LEU A 85 32.90 -2.63 -39.98
C LEU A 85 31.42 -2.28 -40.19
N GLN A 86 30.83 -2.67 -41.32
CA GLN A 86 29.42 -2.44 -41.61
C GLN A 86 28.48 -3.25 -40.70
N ASP A 87 28.79 -4.53 -40.47
CA ASP A 87 28.04 -5.40 -39.56
C ASP A 87 28.03 -4.82 -38.14
N PHE A 88 29.19 -4.34 -37.68
CA PHE A 88 29.33 -3.73 -36.36
C PHE A 88 28.55 -2.41 -36.22
N SER A 89 28.62 -1.54 -37.23
CA SER A 89 27.85 -0.29 -37.26
C SER A 89 26.35 -0.56 -37.17
N SER A 90 25.86 -1.55 -37.91
CA SER A 90 24.46 -1.98 -37.89
C SER A 90 24.05 -2.49 -36.50
N TYR A 91 24.89 -3.31 -35.86
CA TYR A 91 24.63 -3.82 -34.51
C TYR A 91 24.59 -2.70 -33.45
N LEU A 92 25.55 -1.77 -33.44
CA LEU A 92 25.52 -0.64 -32.52
C LEU A 92 24.31 0.27 -32.75
N SER A 93 23.91 0.46 -34.01
CA SER A 93 22.74 1.27 -34.35
C SER A 93 21.46 0.64 -33.78
N ARG A 94 21.33 -0.69 -33.90
CA ARG A 94 20.23 -1.44 -33.29
C ARG A 94 20.24 -1.35 -31.77
N LEU A 95 21.38 -1.55 -31.11
CA LEU A 95 21.48 -1.41 -29.65
C LEU A 95 21.09 0.00 -29.18
N LYS A 96 21.53 1.04 -29.91
CA LYS A 96 21.17 2.42 -29.59
C LYS A 96 19.67 2.67 -29.74
N GLU A 97 19.03 2.09 -30.74
CA GLU A 97 17.58 2.16 -30.91
C GLU A 97 16.86 1.44 -29.75
N GLU A 98 17.29 0.23 -29.40
CA GLU A 98 16.74 -0.52 -28.26
C GLU A 98 16.89 0.24 -26.93
N ILE A 99 18.06 0.85 -26.68
CA ILE A 99 18.31 1.73 -25.52
C ILE A 99 17.34 2.91 -25.53
N SER A 100 17.15 3.57 -26.68
CA SER A 100 16.24 4.71 -26.79
C SER A 100 14.80 4.31 -26.47
N GLN A 101 14.34 3.16 -26.97
CA GLN A 101 13.00 2.66 -26.69
C GLN A 101 12.84 2.29 -25.20
N LYS A 102 13.83 1.63 -24.62
CA LYS A 102 13.80 1.29 -23.19
C LYS A 102 13.89 2.51 -22.27
N ALA A 103 14.60 3.56 -22.67
CA ALA A 103 14.62 4.82 -21.93
C ALA A 103 13.25 5.50 -21.91
N LEU A 104 12.51 5.46 -23.03
CA LEU A 104 11.13 5.94 -23.09
C LEU A 104 10.21 5.12 -22.18
N GLU A 105 10.31 3.79 -22.23
CA GLU A 105 9.54 2.90 -21.36
C GLU A 105 9.82 3.16 -19.87
N VAL A 106 11.08 3.41 -19.49
CA VAL A 106 11.43 3.82 -18.11
C VAL A 106 10.72 5.11 -17.73
N ALA A 107 10.74 6.13 -18.59
CA ALA A 107 10.07 7.40 -18.33
C ALA A 107 8.54 7.24 -18.18
N GLU A 108 7.92 6.39 -18.99
CA GLU A 108 6.50 6.04 -18.88
C GLU A 108 6.18 5.37 -17.54
N TRP A 109 7.00 4.41 -17.11
CA TRP A 109 6.84 3.76 -15.82
C TRP A 109 7.06 4.70 -14.63
N GLU A 110 8.00 5.65 -14.73
CA GLU A 110 8.18 6.69 -13.71
C GLU A 110 6.91 7.54 -13.57
N GLU A 111 6.30 7.95 -14.67
CA GLU A 111 5.03 8.67 -14.66
C GLU A 111 3.90 7.82 -14.07
N PHE A 112 3.82 6.53 -14.41
CA PHE A 112 2.81 5.63 -13.83
C PHE A 112 3.00 5.44 -12.34
N VAL A 113 4.23 5.27 -11.85
CA VAL A 113 4.52 5.17 -10.41
C VAL A 113 4.03 6.43 -9.69
N GLU A 114 4.28 7.61 -10.24
CA GLU A 114 3.86 8.86 -9.60
C GLU A 114 2.33 9.03 -9.59
N LYS A 115 1.66 8.65 -10.69
CA LYS A 115 0.19 8.60 -10.74
C LYS A 115 -0.39 7.64 -9.70
N LYS A 116 0.18 6.44 -9.56
CA LYS A 116 -0.27 5.45 -8.57
C LYS A 116 0.02 5.88 -7.13
N ARG A 117 1.15 6.55 -6.89
CA ARG A 117 1.49 7.16 -5.59
C ARG A 117 0.46 8.21 -5.21
N SER A 118 0.14 9.11 -6.12
CA SER A 118 -0.88 10.14 -5.91
C SER A 118 -2.27 9.54 -5.64
N ALA A 119 -2.66 8.51 -6.38
CA ALA A 119 -3.92 7.79 -6.15
C ALA A 119 -3.97 7.15 -4.76
N LEU A 120 -2.89 6.49 -4.32
CA LEU A 120 -2.79 5.89 -2.99
C LEU A 120 -2.93 6.95 -1.89
N LEU A 121 -2.28 8.11 -2.03
CA LEU A 121 -2.40 9.19 -1.04
C LEU A 121 -3.85 9.66 -0.89
N GLU A 122 -4.59 9.79 -1.99
CA GLU A 122 -5.99 10.19 -1.94
C GLU A 122 -6.87 9.10 -1.31
N LYS A 123 -6.66 7.81 -1.65
CA LYS A 123 -7.40 6.71 -1.02
C LYS A 123 -7.09 6.53 0.45
N ASP A 124 -5.85 6.76 0.87
CA ASP A 124 -5.48 6.77 2.28
C ASP A 124 -6.14 7.94 3.04
N ARG A 125 -6.24 9.12 2.41
CA ARG A 125 -6.96 10.27 2.99
C ARG A 125 -8.45 9.96 3.15
N GLU A 126 -9.11 9.47 2.09
CA GLU A 126 -10.53 9.09 2.12
C GLU A 126 -10.82 8.04 3.22
N PHE A 127 -9.94 7.04 3.36
CA PHE A 127 -10.02 6.03 4.41
C PHE A 127 -9.85 6.64 5.82
N LYS A 128 -8.81 7.46 6.04
CA LYS A 128 -8.54 8.09 7.34
C LYS A 128 -9.69 8.99 7.82
N ILE A 129 -10.44 9.62 6.91
CA ILE A 129 -11.59 10.43 7.28
C ILE A 129 -12.69 9.57 7.93
N ILE A 130 -13.04 8.44 7.31
CA ILE A 130 -14.12 7.57 7.80
C ILE A 130 -13.67 6.77 9.04
N ASP A 131 -12.40 6.40 9.12
CA ASP A 131 -11.82 5.70 10.27
C ASP A 131 -11.83 6.60 11.52
N LYS A 132 -11.38 7.86 11.39
CA LYS A 132 -11.50 8.86 12.46
C LYS A 132 -12.94 9.15 12.87
N LEU A 133 -13.89 9.05 11.94
CA LEU A 133 -15.30 9.20 12.26
C LEU A 133 -15.80 8.01 13.10
N ARG A 134 -15.36 6.78 12.80
CA ARG A 134 -15.65 5.59 13.61
C ARG A 134 -15.12 5.75 15.02
N ASP A 135 -13.87 6.18 15.17
CA ASP A 135 -13.25 6.34 16.49
C ASP A 135 -14.01 7.33 17.37
N LYS A 136 -14.38 8.50 16.82
CA LYS A 136 -15.23 9.49 17.53
C LYS A 136 -16.62 8.94 17.87
N ASP A 137 -17.20 8.12 17.01
CA ASP A 137 -18.51 7.51 17.26
C ASP A 137 -18.42 6.44 18.36
N PHE A 138 -17.31 5.70 18.40
CA PHE A 138 -17.00 4.73 19.44
C PHE A 138 -16.80 5.41 20.80
N GLU A 139 -16.02 6.48 20.87
CA GLU A 139 -15.83 7.28 22.09
C GLU A 139 -17.16 7.79 22.66
N ARG A 140 -18.03 8.33 21.79
CA ARG A 140 -19.39 8.75 22.20
C ARG A 140 -20.20 7.58 22.72
N TRP A 141 -20.17 6.46 22.02
CA TRP A 141 -20.91 5.26 22.42
C TRP A 141 -20.45 4.76 23.80
N VAL A 142 -19.14 4.73 24.07
CA VAL A 142 -18.58 4.36 25.39
C VAL A 142 -19.08 5.31 26.48
N ALA A 143 -18.97 6.63 26.27
CA ALA A 143 -19.43 7.62 27.25
C ALA A 143 -20.95 7.52 27.52
N GLU A 144 -21.75 7.19 26.50
CA GLU A 144 -23.19 6.93 26.67
C GLU A 144 -23.46 5.66 27.49
N GLN A 145 -22.67 4.59 27.31
CA GLN A 145 -22.81 3.38 28.12
C GLN A 145 -22.48 3.67 29.59
N GLU A 146 -21.36 4.34 29.85
CA GLU A 146 -20.96 4.72 31.22
C GLU A 146 -22.03 5.59 31.89
N SER A 147 -22.60 6.57 31.16
CA SER A 147 -23.68 7.41 31.69
C SER A 147 -24.96 6.62 32.00
N ARG A 148 -25.32 5.65 31.15
CA ARG A 148 -26.49 4.77 31.38
C ARG A 148 -26.28 3.87 32.59
N GLU A 149 -25.08 3.30 32.74
CA GLU A 149 -24.72 2.48 33.90
C GLU A 149 -24.77 3.29 35.19
N GLN A 150 -24.20 4.50 35.21
CA GLN A 150 -24.25 5.39 36.37
C GLN A 150 -25.69 5.76 36.77
N LYS A 151 -26.57 6.05 35.79
CA LYS A 151 -27.99 6.31 36.05
C LYS A 151 -28.70 5.08 36.62
N ALA A 152 -28.45 3.89 36.07
CA ALA A 152 -29.03 2.66 36.59
C ALA A 152 -28.59 2.38 38.04
N LEU A 153 -27.32 2.61 38.37
CA LEU A 153 -26.79 2.46 39.73
C LEU A 153 -27.41 3.46 40.71
N SER A 154 -27.59 4.73 40.31
CA SER A 154 -28.19 5.75 41.18
C SER A 154 -29.68 5.48 41.45
N GLU A 155 -30.44 5.07 40.43
CA GLU A 155 -31.84 4.65 40.58
C GLU A 155 -31.97 3.45 41.54
N MET A 156 -31.09 2.45 41.42
CA MET A 156 -31.06 1.31 42.34
C MET A 156 -30.76 1.73 43.79
N ALA A 157 -29.84 2.68 43.99
CA ALA A 157 -29.50 3.20 45.31
C ALA A 157 -30.70 3.91 45.96
N ILE A 158 -31.44 4.74 45.21
CA ILE A 158 -32.66 5.42 45.67
C ILE A 158 -33.73 4.39 46.07
N LEU A 159 -33.99 3.40 45.22
CA LEU A 159 -34.98 2.34 45.49
C LEU A 159 -34.64 1.47 46.70
N ARG A 160 -33.35 1.29 47.01
CA ARG A 160 -32.90 0.56 48.19
C ARG A 160 -33.07 1.41 49.46
N HIS A 161 -32.71 2.68 49.40
CA HIS A 161 -32.81 3.57 50.57
C HIS A 161 -34.29 3.86 50.94
N GLY A 162 -35.17 4.02 49.95
CA GLY A 162 -36.62 4.19 50.18
C GLY A 162 -37.33 2.98 50.80
N ARG A 163 -36.73 1.79 50.75
CA ARG A 163 -37.24 0.57 51.44
C ARG A 163 -36.77 0.45 52.89
N SER A 164 -35.75 1.20 53.31
CA SER A 164 -35.23 1.21 54.68
C SER A 164 -35.96 2.19 55.61
N PHE A 165 -36.86 3.02 55.06
CA PHE A 165 -37.57 4.09 55.78
C PHE A 165 -39.05 3.79 56.02
N ARG A 166 -39.46 2.52 55.92
CA ARG A 166 -40.82 2.04 56.19
C ARG A 166 -40.76 0.92 57.21
#